data_AF-A0A133U9Y6-F1
#
_entry.id   AF-A0A133U9Y6-F1
#
_cell.length_a   1.000
_cell.length_b   1.000
_cell.length_c   1.000
_cell.angle_alpha   90.00
_cell.angle_beta   90.00
_cell.angle_gamma   90.00
#
_symmetry.space_group_name_H-M   'P 1'
#
loop_
_entity.id
_entity.type
_entity.pdbx_description
1 polymer ?
#
loop_
_entity_poly.entity_id
_entity_poly.type
_entity_poly.pdbx_seq_one_letter_code
_entity_poly.pdbx_strand_id
1 'polypeptide(L)'
;MRMTVKTYASFEMLLELDTEDADEAEREALEWIGENAGELTEENVEIIQVPAPGGTEPRALKIGDRVTAPLDGGREPGTVVSLFPLDRDGPEAFVRFDSGALRALILDALELSG
;
A
#
# COMPACT_ATOMS: atom_id res chain seq x y z
N MET A 1 28.80 2.60 10.87
CA MET A 1 27.79 2.66 9.79
C MET A 1 26.82 3.77 10.11
N ARG A 2 26.56 4.72 9.19
CA ARG A 2 25.47 5.70 9.36
C ARG A 2 24.15 4.96 9.10
N MET A 3 23.27 4.92 10.09
CA MET A 3 21.89 4.44 9.89
C MET A 3 21.15 5.50 9.08
N THR A 4 20.59 5.09 7.95
CA THR A 4 19.66 5.90 7.16
C THR A 4 18.24 5.65 7.64
N VAL A 5 17.43 6.70 7.62
CA VAL A 5 16.01 6.64 7.97
C VAL A 5 15.22 6.64 6.68
N LYS A 6 14.30 5.68 6.50
CA LYS A 6 13.27 5.72 5.45
C LYS A 6 12.01 6.32 6.04
N THR A 7 11.40 7.23 5.29
CA THR A 7 10.11 7.83 5.64
C THR A 7 9.05 7.25 4.70
N TYR A 8 7.99 6.69 5.28
CA TYR A 8 6.84 6.17 4.57
C TYR A 8 5.63 7.07 4.88
N ALA A 9 4.82 7.34 3.88
CA ALA A 9 3.52 7.98 4.02
C ALA A 9 2.50 7.13 3.28
N SER A 10 1.42 6.76 3.95
CA SER A 10 0.29 6.05 3.36
C SER A 10 -1.00 6.83 3.54
N PHE A 11 -1.89 6.69 2.58
CA PHE A 11 -3.23 7.23 2.66
C PHE A 11 -4.22 6.10 2.35
N GLU A 12 -4.98 5.67 3.37
CA GLU A 12 -6.08 4.72 3.21
C GLU A 12 -7.38 5.44 3.62
N MET A 13 -8.40 5.38 2.76
CA MET A 13 -9.71 5.98 3.00
C MET A 13 -10.77 4.88 2.95
N LEU A 14 -11.60 4.83 3.99
CA LEU A 14 -12.83 4.07 4.00
C LEU A 14 -13.99 5.06 3.93
N LEU A 15 -14.75 5.01 2.84
CA LEU A 15 -15.96 5.79 2.68
C LEU A 15 -17.16 4.86 2.86
N GLU A 16 -17.98 5.16 3.86
CA GLU A 16 -19.24 4.45 4.09
C GLU A 16 -20.35 5.25 3.39
N LEU A 17 -21.02 4.60 2.42
CA LEU A 17 -22.09 5.18 1.64
C LEU A 17 -23.36 4.36 1.84
N ASP A 18 -24.49 5.04 2.02
CA ASP A 18 -25.80 4.41 2.21
C ASP A 18 -26.53 4.31 0.86
N THR A 19 -26.08 3.37 0.03
CA THR A 19 -26.72 3.04 -1.26
C THR A 19 -26.73 1.54 -1.51
N GLU A 20 -27.77 1.05 -2.17
CA GLU A 20 -27.92 -0.36 -2.57
C GLU A 20 -27.33 -0.64 -3.97
N ASP A 21 -26.88 0.39 -4.70
CA ASP A 21 -26.32 0.30 -6.05
C ASP A 21 -24.80 0.53 -6.04
N ALA A 22 -24.05 -0.45 -6.53
CA ALA A 22 -22.59 -0.41 -6.56
C ALA A 22 -22.02 0.63 -7.54
N ASP A 23 -22.68 0.88 -8.67
CA ASP A 23 -22.22 1.86 -9.67
C ASP A 23 -22.48 3.29 -9.16
N GLU A 24 -23.58 3.49 -8.43
CA GLU A 24 -23.87 4.73 -7.72
C GLU A 24 -22.86 4.97 -6.58
N ALA A 25 -22.57 3.94 -5.78
CA ALA A 25 -21.57 4.00 -4.71
C ALA A 25 -20.19 4.40 -5.23
N GLU A 26 -19.76 3.82 -6.35
CA GLU A 26 -18.47 4.16 -6.97
C GLU A 26 -18.44 5.63 -7.42
N ARG A 27 -19.50 6.10 -8.09
CA ARG A 27 -19.59 7.49 -8.56
C ARG A 27 -19.57 8.48 -7.40
N GLU A 28 -20.38 8.24 -6.36
CA GLU A 28 -20.44 9.11 -5.18
C GLU A 28 -19.12 9.11 -4.41
N ALA A 29 -18.45 7.96 -4.31
CA ALA A 29 -17.14 7.87 -3.71
C ALA A 29 -16.10 8.70 -4.47
N LEU A 30 -16.08 8.60 -5.80
CA LEU A 30 -15.16 9.37 -6.64
C LEU A 30 -15.45 10.87 -6.60
N GLU A 31 -16.71 11.28 -6.55
CA GLU A 31 -17.13 12.68 -6.42
C GLU A 31 -16.70 13.24 -5.05
N TRP A 32 -16.99 12.52 -3.97
CA TRP A 32 -16.56 12.88 -2.62
C TRP A 32 -15.04 12.98 -2.50
N ILE A 33 -14.29 11.98 -3.01
CA ILE A 33 -12.83 12.01 -3.04
C ILE A 33 -12.34 13.21 -3.85
N GLY A 34 -12.92 13.48 -5.02
CA GLY A 34 -12.53 14.62 -5.85
C GLY A 34 -12.70 15.97 -5.14
N GLU A 35 -13.78 16.12 -4.38
CA GLU A 35 -14.08 17.35 -3.64
C GLU A 35 -13.24 17.50 -2.36
N ASN A 36 -12.95 16.39 -1.68
CA ASN A 36 -12.39 16.41 -0.32
C ASN A 36 -10.93 15.94 -0.25
N ALA A 37 -10.36 15.33 -1.30
CA ALA A 37 -8.96 14.89 -1.30
C ALA A 37 -7.97 16.07 -1.16
N GLY A 38 -8.37 17.27 -1.61
CA GLY A 38 -7.60 18.50 -1.41
C GLY A 38 -7.63 19.01 0.04
N GLU A 39 -8.58 18.54 0.86
CA GLU A 39 -8.71 18.86 2.28
C GLU A 39 -8.05 17.80 3.18
N LEU A 40 -7.42 16.78 2.59
CA LEU A 40 -6.59 15.84 3.33
C LEU A 40 -5.43 16.60 3.99
N THR A 41 -5.52 16.74 5.30
CA THR A 41 -4.53 17.44 6.10
C THR A 41 -3.39 16.49 6.49
N GLU A 42 -2.30 17.04 7.05
CA GLU A 42 -1.23 16.23 7.63
C GLU A 42 -1.73 15.26 8.72
N GLU A 43 -2.89 15.52 9.34
CA GLU A 43 -3.52 14.60 10.31
C GLU A 43 -4.12 13.35 9.65
N ASN A 44 -4.40 13.41 8.35
CA ASN A 44 -4.94 12.29 7.57
C ASN A 44 -3.84 11.44 6.93
N VAL A 45 -2.58 11.83 7.09
CA VAL A 45 -1.41 11.15 6.53
C VAL A 45 -0.53 10.66 7.66
N GLU A 46 -0.45 9.34 7.82
CA GLU A 46 0.48 8.77 8.80
C GLU A 46 1.89 8.72 8.20
N ILE A 47 2.82 9.43 8.84
CA ILE A 47 4.24 9.44 8.45
C ILE A 47 5.03 8.59 9.44
N ILE A 48 5.58 7.47 8.96
CA ILE A 48 6.38 6.56 9.77
C ILE A 48 7.81 6.57 9.29
N GLN A 49 8.74 6.74 10.24
CA GLN A 49 10.17 6.66 9.99
C GLN A 49 10.72 5.33 10.48
N VAL A 50 11.21 4.49 9.56
CA VAL A 50 11.79 3.18 9.88
C VAL A 50 13.29 3.20 9.58
N PRO A 51 14.16 2.74 10.51
CA PRO A 51 15.57 2.55 10.23
C PRO A 51 15.75 1.55 9.09
N ALA A 52 16.50 1.92 8.06
CA ALA A 52 16.73 1.05 6.92
C ALA A 52 18.22 0.93 6.61
N PRO A 53 18.68 -0.24 6.12
CA PRO A 53 20.01 -0.35 5.55
C PRO A 53 20.15 0.63 4.38
N GLY A 54 21.22 1.42 4.37
CA GLY A 54 21.42 2.47 3.38
C GLY A 54 21.55 1.94 1.95
N GLY A 55 21.13 2.75 0.98
CA GLY A 55 21.26 2.47 -0.45
C GLY A 55 19.98 2.03 -1.16
N THR A 56 18.81 2.17 -0.54
CA THR A 56 17.51 1.91 -1.18
C THR A 56 16.91 3.21 -1.68
N GLU A 57 16.55 3.25 -2.97
CA GLU A 57 15.92 4.41 -3.59
C GLU A 57 14.47 4.60 -3.09
N PRO A 58 13.98 5.86 -3.03
CA PRO A 58 12.56 6.11 -2.78
C PRO A 58 11.70 5.42 -3.85
N ARG A 59 10.58 4.84 -3.42
CA ARG A 59 9.59 4.26 -4.33
C ARG A 59 8.19 4.52 -3.82
N ALA A 60 7.23 4.56 -4.74
CA ALA A 60 5.81 4.56 -4.44
C ALA A 60 5.25 3.17 -4.74
N LEU A 61 4.41 2.65 -3.85
CA LEU A 61 3.60 1.45 -4.06
C LEU A 61 2.14 1.83 -3.82
N LYS A 62 1.23 1.37 -4.67
CA LYS A 62 -0.21 1.59 -4.53
C LYS A 62 -0.98 0.28 -4.61
N ILE A 63 -2.20 0.30 -4.09
CA ILE A 63 -3.17 -0.78 -4.32
C ILE A 63 -3.39 -0.93 -5.83
N GLY A 64 -3.44 -2.18 -6.30
CA GLY A 64 -3.53 -2.54 -7.71
C GLY A 64 -2.17 -2.71 -8.41
N ASP A 65 -1.06 -2.29 -7.80
CA ASP A 65 0.26 -2.51 -8.40
C ASP A 65 0.58 -4.00 -8.55
N ARG A 66 1.17 -4.35 -9.70
CA ARG A 66 1.72 -5.67 -9.94
C ARG A 66 3.11 -5.76 -9.34
N VAL A 67 3.30 -6.78 -8.51
CA VAL A 67 4.55 -7.02 -7.81
C VAL A 67 4.98 -8.47 -7.99
N THR A 68 6.28 -8.70 -7.89
CA THR A 68 6.86 -10.02 -7.77
C THR A 68 7.49 -10.15 -6.40
N ALA A 69 7.13 -11.19 -5.66
CA ALA A 69 7.63 -11.41 -4.29
C ALA A 69 8.21 -12.82 -4.11
N PRO A 70 9.15 -13.01 -3.17
CA PRO A 70 9.63 -14.34 -2.81
C PRO A 70 8.53 -15.14 -2.09
N LEU A 71 8.27 -16.35 -2.57
CA LEU A 71 7.40 -17.35 -1.94
C LEU A 71 8.16 -18.68 -1.88
N ASP A 72 7.78 -19.58 -0.97
CA ASP A 72 8.50 -20.83 -0.72
C ASP A 72 8.83 -21.59 -2.01
N GLY A 73 10.10 -21.52 -2.44
CA GLY A 73 10.60 -22.20 -3.64
C GLY A 73 10.71 -21.35 -4.91
N GLY A 74 10.44 -20.03 -4.87
CA GLY A 74 10.61 -19.17 -6.03
C GLY A 74 10.18 -17.72 -5.85
N ARG A 75 9.97 -17.06 -6.98
CA ARG A 75 9.33 -15.74 -7.04
C ARG A 75 8.01 -15.88 -7.74
N GLU A 76 6.97 -15.29 -7.18
CA GLU A 76 5.63 -15.36 -7.74
C GLU A 76 5.09 -13.93 -7.97
N PRO A 77 4.43 -13.70 -9.11
CA PRO A 77 3.74 -12.44 -9.37
C PRO A 77 2.39 -12.37 -8.63
N GLY A 78 2.00 -11.15 -8.25
CA GLY A 78 0.77 -10.87 -7.55
C GLY A 78 0.37 -9.39 -7.63
N THR A 79 -0.77 -9.08 -7.05
CA THR A 79 -1.33 -7.72 -7.00
C THR A 79 -1.39 -7.25 -5.55
N VAL A 80 -0.94 -6.03 -5.29
CA VAL A 80 -1.13 -5.37 -3.99
C VAL A 80 -2.60 -5.08 -3.78
N VAL A 81 -3.19 -5.53 -2.69
CA VAL A 81 -4.61 -5.33 -2.38
C VAL A 81 -4.85 -4.45 -1.14
N SER A 82 -3.84 -4.26 -0.30
CA SER A 82 -3.86 -3.33 0.85
C SER A 82 -2.43 -3.00 1.29
N LEU A 83 -2.24 -1.84 1.91
CA LEU A 83 -0.94 -1.36 2.40
C LEU A 83 -1.06 -1.08 3.88
N PHE A 84 -0.28 -1.78 4.69
CA PHE A 84 -0.30 -1.59 6.14
C PHE A 84 0.95 -0.84 6.57
N PRO A 85 0.83 0.44 6.99
CA PRO A 85 1.98 1.27 7.26
C PRO A 85 2.77 0.84 8.50
N LEU A 86 2.16 0.11 9.43
CA LEU A 86 2.76 -0.18 10.73
C LEU A 86 2.54 -1.63 11.17
N ASP A 87 3.54 -2.51 10.99
CA ASP A 87 3.64 -3.81 11.66
C ASP A 87 5.00 -3.96 12.40
N ARG A 88 5.12 -5.00 13.23
CA ARG A 88 6.28 -5.28 14.09
C ARG A 88 7.62 -5.27 13.35
N ASP A 89 7.63 -5.71 12.10
CA ASP A 89 8.84 -5.87 11.28
C ASP A 89 8.98 -4.78 10.20
N GLY A 90 8.10 -3.78 10.21
CA GLY A 90 8.07 -2.67 9.25
C GLY A 90 6.73 -2.57 8.51
N PRO A 91 6.61 -1.65 7.54
CA PRO A 91 5.43 -1.54 6.71
C PRO A 91 5.26 -2.77 5.81
N GLU A 92 4.04 -3.24 5.68
CA GLU A 92 3.66 -4.42 4.92
C GLU A 92 2.71 -4.08 3.77
N ALA A 93 2.66 -4.95 2.78
CA ALA A 93 1.57 -5.00 1.83
C ALA A 93 0.91 -6.37 1.85
N PHE A 94 -0.40 -6.39 1.72
CA PHE A 94 -1.14 -7.60 1.42
C PHE A 94 -1.11 -7.82 -0.09
N VAL A 95 -0.59 -8.97 -0.52
CA VAL A 95 -0.48 -9.34 -1.93
C VAL A 95 -1.35 -10.55 -2.21
N ARG A 96 -2.24 -10.41 -3.20
CA ARG A 96 -2.97 -11.52 -3.81
C ARG A 96 -2.12 -12.05 -4.97
N PHE A 97 -1.57 -13.25 -4.80
CA PHE A 97 -0.78 -13.92 -5.83
C PHE A 97 -1.66 -14.53 -6.92
N ASP A 98 -1.06 -14.76 -8.09
CA ASP A 98 -1.76 -15.36 -9.23
C ASP A 98 -2.18 -16.82 -8.96
N SER A 99 -1.50 -17.53 -8.05
CA SER A 99 -1.98 -18.82 -7.51
C SER A 99 -3.26 -18.71 -6.66
N GLY A 100 -3.69 -17.50 -6.32
CA GLY A 100 -4.83 -17.21 -5.46
C GLY A 100 -4.48 -17.01 -3.98
N ALA A 101 -3.24 -17.27 -3.56
CA ALA A 101 -2.79 -17.09 -2.19
C ALA A 101 -2.82 -15.60 -1.78
N LEU A 102 -3.23 -15.32 -0.52
CA LEU A 102 -3.10 -14.00 0.11
C LEU A 102 -2.00 -14.06 1.16
N ARG A 103 -1.04 -13.15 1.12
CA ARG A 103 0.00 -13.02 2.16
C ARG A 103 0.28 -11.56 2.48
N ALA A 104 0.62 -11.31 3.74
CA ALA A 104 1.24 -10.07 4.17
C ALA A 104 2.76 -10.18 3.99
N LEU A 105 3.37 -9.15 3.43
CA LEU A 105 4.79 -9.12 3.11
C LEU A 105 5.37 -7.73 3.40
N ILE A 106 6.54 -7.71 4.04
CA ILE A 106 7.31 -6.48 4.24
C ILE A 106 7.56 -5.84 2.87
N LEU A 107 7.32 -4.53 2.77
CA LEU A 107 7.46 -3.80 1.50
C LEU A 107 8.80 -4.09 0.81
N ASP A 108 9.90 -4.08 1.56
CA ASP A 108 11.27 -4.30 1.05
C ASP A 108 11.50 -5.66 0.37
N ALA A 109 10.60 -6.64 0.54
CA ALA A 109 10.63 -7.91 -0.19
C ALA A 109 9.96 -7.85 -1.59
N LEU A 110 9.22 -6.78 -1.89
CA LEU A 110 8.44 -6.65 -3.12
C LEU A 110 9.25 -5.96 -4.22
N GLU A 111 9.12 -6.46 -5.45
CA GLU A 111 9.65 -5.82 -6.65
C GLU A 111 8.49 -5.44 -7.58
N LEU A 112 8.41 -4.18 -8.00
CA LEU A 112 7.42 -3.73 -8.98
C LEU A 112 7.67 -4.43 -10.32
N SER A 113 6.62 -5.02 -10.88
CA SER A 113 6.64 -5.62 -12.21
C SER A 113 6.14 -4.56 -13.19
N GLY A 114 7.02 -4.12 -14.10
CA GLY A 114 6.68 -3.15 -15.16
C GLY A 114 5.78 -3.73 -16.24
#